data_AF-A0AB35RP33-F1
#
_entry.id   AF-A0AB35RP33-F1
#
_cell.length_a   1.000
_cell.length_b   1.000
_cell.length_c   1.000
_cell.angle_alpha   90.00
_cell.angle_beta   90.00
_cell.angle_gamma   90.00
#
_symmetry.space_group_name_H-M   'P 1'
#
loop_
_entity.id
_entity.type
_entity.pdbx_description
1 polymer ?
#
loop_
_entity_poly.entity_id
_entity_poly.type
_entity_poly.pdbx_seq_one_letter_code
_entity_poly.pdbx_strand_id
1 'polypeptide(L)' 'MKGTRDSDNGAIECPLAQMLSCEEMLGALVIEMLNAKQTVSKRTICLKIAARIATETNPVTEAQLSALMTLIFAKGQK' A
#
# COMPACT_ATOMS: atom_id res chain seq x y z
N MET A 1 -11.88 22.00 37.18
CA MET A 1 -12.86 21.24 36.37
C MET A 1 -13.10 22.06 35.11
N LYS A 2 -13.03 21.58 33.88
CA LYS A 2 -13.27 20.26 33.30
C LYS A 2 -12.49 20.24 31.98
N GLY A 3 -11.61 19.25 31.81
CA GLY A 3 -11.04 18.94 30.51
C GLY A 3 -12.09 18.24 29.66
N THR A 4 -12.22 18.65 28.41
CA THR A 4 -12.93 17.88 27.39
C THR A 4 -11.89 17.53 26.35
N ARG A 5 -11.43 16.27 26.41
CA ARG A 5 -10.63 15.65 25.37
C ARG A 5 -11.65 15.07 24.38
N ASP A 6 -11.83 15.73 23.25
CA ASP A 6 -12.47 15.10 22.11
C ASP A 6 -11.42 14.24 21.42
N SER A 7 -11.38 12.97 21.83
CA SER A 7 -10.72 11.91 21.09
C SER A 7 -11.58 11.60 19.87
N ASP A 8 -11.30 12.29 18.76
CA ASP A 8 -11.84 11.89 17.47
C ASP A 8 -10.98 10.73 16.93
N ASN A 9 -11.47 9.52 17.20
CA ASN A 9 -10.98 8.28 16.63
C ASN A 9 -11.57 8.13 15.23
N GLY A 10 -11.20 9.04 14.33
CA GLY A 10 -11.59 9.02 12.93
C GLY A 10 -10.66 8.09 12.18
N ALA A 11 -11.20 6.96 11.72
CA ALA A 11 -10.50 6.01 10.85
C ALA A 11 -9.74 6.77 9.77
N ILE A 12 -8.43 6.52 9.66
CA ILE A 12 -7.65 6.93 8.50
C ILE A 12 -8.14 6.06 7.35
N GLU A 13 -9.28 6.43 6.77
CA GLU A 13 -9.65 6.01 5.43
C GLU A 13 -8.65 6.72 4.52
N CYS A 14 -7.49 6.10 4.30
CA CYS A 14 -6.51 6.57 3.31
C CYS A 14 -7.21 6.55 1.96
N PRO A 15 -7.61 7.70 1.40
CA PRO A 15 -8.25 7.72 0.10
C PRO A 15 -7.12 7.45 -0.89
N LEU A 16 -7.09 6.24 -1.45
CA LEU A 16 -6.23 5.84 -2.57
C LEU A 16 -6.34 6.75 -3.82
N ALA A 17 -7.12 7.83 -3.75
CA ALA A 17 -7.55 8.68 -4.85
C ALA A 17 -6.67 9.92 -5.08
N GLN A 18 -5.74 10.26 -4.18
CA GLN A 18 -4.66 11.20 -4.51
C GLN A 18 -3.45 10.38 -4.91
N MET A 19 -2.81 10.76 -6.02
CA MET A 19 -1.74 10.04 -6.70
C MET A 19 -0.57 9.76 -5.74
N LEU A 20 -0.68 8.70 -4.94
CA LEU A 20 0.34 8.28 -3.98
C LEU A 20 1.61 7.93 -4.75
N SER A 21 2.76 8.36 -4.23
CA SER A 21 4.04 7.87 -4.71
C SER A 21 4.10 6.35 -4.63
N CYS A 22 4.93 5.71 -5.45
CA CYS A 22 5.12 4.25 -5.40
C CYS A 22 5.54 3.78 -4.00
N GLU A 23 6.27 4.61 -3.25
CA GLU A 23 6.71 4.35 -1.89
C GLU A 23 5.54 4.39 -0.89
N GLU A 24 4.66 5.39 -0.98
CA GLU A 24 3.46 5.47 -0.13
C GLU A 24 2.51 4.30 -0.39
N MET A 25 2.34 3.92 -1.66
CA MET A 25 1.51 2.78 -2.04
C MET A 25 2.10 1.45 -1.56
N LEU A 26 3.43 1.30 -1.59
CA LEU A 26 4.12 0.17 -0.97
C LEU A 26 3.91 0.15 0.54
N GLY A 27 4.03 1.30 1.19
CA GLY A 27 3.79 1.47 2.62
C GLY A 27 2.37 1.05 3.02
N ALA A 28 1.36 1.54 2.30
CA ALA A 28 -0.05 1.17 2.51
C ALA A 28 -0.28 -0.34 2.37
N LEU A 29 0.31 -0.95 1.33
CA LEU A 29 0.23 -2.39 1.11
C LEU A 29 0.84 -3.19 2.27
N VAL A 30 2.00 -2.77 2.76
CA VAL A 30 2.69 -3.41 3.89
C VAL A 30 1.88 -3.25 5.18
N ILE A 31 1.31 -2.07 5.44
CA ILE A 31 0.44 -1.83 6.60
C ILE A 31 -0.78 -2.76 6.56
N GLU A 32 -1.42 -2.91 5.41
CA GLU A 32 -2.56 -3.82 5.25
C GLU A 32 -2.16 -5.27 5.56
N MET A 33 -0.98 -5.71 5.09
CA MET A 33 -0.46 -7.04 5.40
C MET A 33 -0.20 -7.23 6.90
N LEU A 34 0.40 -6.24 7.56
CA LEU A 34 0.67 -6.27 8.99
C LEU A 34 -0.63 -6.32 9.81
N ASN A 35 -1.62 -5.50 9.44
CA ASN A 35 -2.94 -5.50 10.08
C ASN A 35 -3.65 -6.85 9.93
N ALA A 36 -3.49 -7.51 8.78
CA ALA A 36 -3.99 -8.85 8.54
C ALA A 36 -3.14 -9.97 9.18
N LYS A 37 -2.10 -9.63 9.97
CA LYS A 37 -1.12 -10.56 10.55
C LYS A 37 -0.44 -11.46 9.51
N GLN A 38 -0.33 -10.98 8.28
CA GLN A 38 0.32 -11.70 7.19
C GLN A 38 1.84 -11.51 7.27
N THR A 39 2.59 -12.53 6.82
CA THR A 39 4.04 -12.43 6.71
C THR A 39 4.44 -11.38 5.67
N VAL A 40 5.23 -10.39 6.09
CA VAL A 40 5.81 -9.38 5.20
C VAL A 40 7.20 -9.84 4.74
N SER A 41 7.31 -10.11 3.44
CA SER A 41 8.56 -10.46 2.77
C SER A 41 8.49 -9.98 1.34
N LYS A 42 9.64 -9.78 0.68
CA LYS A 42 9.69 -9.42 -0.75
C LYS A 42 8.82 -10.36 -1.60
N ARG A 43 8.86 -11.68 -1.32
CA ARG A 43 8.04 -12.69 -2.01
C ARG A 43 6.54 -12.46 -1.79
N THR A 44 6.10 -12.29 -0.56
CA THR A 44 4.66 -12.16 -0.24
C THR A 44 4.10 -10.82 -0.73
N ILE A 45 4.90 -9.76 -0.71
CA ILE A 45 4.56 -8.46 -1.32
C ILE A 45 4.36 -8.63 -2.83
N CYS A 46 5.32 -9.24 -3.54
CA CYS A 46 5.20 -9.48 -4.98
C CYS A 46 3.97 -10.32 -5.36
N LEU A 47 3.68 -11.38 -4.59
CA LEU A 47 2.49 -12.21 -4.83
C LEU A 47 1.19 -11.41 -4.66
N LYS A 48 1.13 -10.53 -3.66
CA LYS A 48 -0.06 -9.71 -3.42
C LYS A 48 -0.26 -8.67 -4.52
N ILE A 49 0.81 -8.06 -5.02
CA ILE A 49 0.74 -7.13 -6.16
C ILE A 49 0.31 -7.86 -7.43
N ALA A 50 0.90 -9.03 -7.72
CA ALA A 50 0.54 -9.84 -8.89
C ALA A 50 -0.94 -10.27 -8.85
N ALA A 51 -1.45 -10.65 -7.68
CA ALA A 51 -2.86 -10.98 -7.51
C ALA A 51 -3.77 -9.78 -7.79
N ARG A 52 -3.39 -8.57 -7.37
CA ARG A 52 -4.15 -7.33 -7.66
C ARG A 52 -4.16 -7.02 -9.15
N ILE A 53 -3.00 -7.11 -9.82
CA ILE A 53 -2.89 -6.90 -11.28
C ILE A 53 -3.82 -7.86 -12.03
N ALA A 54 -3.86 -9.13 -11.64
CA ALA A 54 -4.70 -10.14 -12.30
C ALA A 54 -6.22 -9.85 -12.24
N THR A 55 -6.64 -9.00 -11.31
CA THR A 55 -8.05 -8.62 -11.11
C THR A 55 -8.34 -7.15 -11.42
N GLU A 56 -7.31 -6.35 -11.72
CA GLU A 56 -7.44 -4.92 -11.96
C GLU A 56 -8.02 -4.67 -13.35
N THR A 57 -8.93 -3.70 -13.43
CA THR A 57 -9.60 -3.30 -14.69
C THR A 57 -9.28 -1.86 -15.07
N ASN A 58 -8.77 -1.08 -14.12
CA ASN A 58 -8.32 0.28 -14.36
C ASN A 58 -6.86 0.27 -14.86
N PRO A 59 -6.59 0.71 -16.11
CA PRO A 59 -5.25 0.67 -16.69
C PRO A 59 -4.26 1.59 -15.97
N VAL A 60 -4.73 2.67 -15.33
CA VAL A 60 -3.87 3.57 -14.55
C VAL A 60 -3.39 2.85 -13.29
N THR A 61 -4.29 2.16 -12.60
CA THR A 61 -3.96 1.41 -11.39
C THR A 61 -3.09 0.20 -11.70
N GLU A 62 -3.34 -0.50 -12.81
CA GLU A 62 -2.50 -1.60 -13.30
C GLU A 62 -1.06 -1.13 -13.58
N ALA A 63 -0.90 0.02 -14.24
CA ALA A 63 0.41 0.62 -14.49
C ALA A 63 1.14 1.00 -13.20
N GLN A 64 0.42 1.54 -12.21
CA GLN A 64 0.98 1.86 -10.88
C GLN A 64 1.46 0.60 -10.14
N LEU A 65 0.67 -0.48 -10.15
CA LEU A 65 1.04 -1.76 -9.56
C LEU A 65 2.28 -2.38 -10.25
N SER A 66 2.37 -2.23 -11.58
CA SER A 66 3.52 -2.67 -12.37
C SER A 66 4.78 -1.84 -12.06
N ALA A 67 4.64 -0.53 -11.87
CA ALA A 67 5.74 0.34 -11.42
C ALA A 67 6.23 -0.05 -10.02
N LEU A 68 5.33 -0.43 -9.13
CA LEU A 68 5.64 -0.97 -7.80
C LEU A 68 6.47 -2.25 -7.85
N MET A 69 6.12 -3.19 -8.74
CA MET A 69 6.93 -4.38 -8.97
C MET A 69 8.33 -3.99 -9.43
N THR A 70 8.44 -3.04 -10.34
CA THR A 70 9.73 -2.54 -10.83
C THR A 70 10.56 -1.92 -9.71
N LEU A 71 9.95 -1.12 -8.82
CA LEU A 71 10.61 -0.56 -7.64
C LEU A 71 11.15 -1.64 -6.69
N ILE A 72 10.37 -2.68 -6.43
CA ILE A 72 10.76 -3.79 -5.56
C ILE A 72 11.91 -4.61 -6.16
N PHE A 73 11.95 -4.74 -7.49
CA PHE A 73 13.01 -5.43 -8.22
C PHE A 73 14.21 -4.55 -8.56
N ALA A 74 14.07 -3.23 -8.53
CA ALA A 74 15.16 -2.29 -8.68
C ALA A 74 16.20 -2.58 -7.60
N LYS A 75 17.26 -3.28 -8.00
CA LYS A 75 18.44 -3.49 -7.18
C LYS A 75 18.91 -2.09 -6.80
N GLY A 76 19.05 -1.79 -5.50
CA GLY A 76 19.57 -0.50 -5.05
C GLY A 76 20.83 -0.18 -5.84
N GLN A 77 20.70 0.73 -6.81
CA GLN A 77 21.80 1.18 -7.64
C GLN A 77 22.64 2.04 -6.69
N LYS A 78 23.59 1.39 -6.01
CA LYS A 78 24.71 2.03 -5.34
C LYS A 78 25.85 2.13 -6.35
#